data_AF-A0A2J6HY09-F1
#
_entry.id   AF-A0A2J6HY09-F1
#
_cell.length_a   1.000
_cell.length_b   1.000
_cell.length_c   1.000
_cell.angle_alpha   90.00
_cell.angle_beta   90.00
_cell.angle_gamma   90.00
#
_symmetry.space_group_name_H-M   'P 1'
#
loop_
_entity.id
_entity.type
_entity.pdbx_description
1 polymer ?
#
loop_
_entity_poly.entity_id
_entity_poly.type
_entity_poly.pdbx_seq_one_letter_code
_entity_poly.pdbx_strand_id
1 'polypeptide(L)'
;VSHYVQPKSIIDKEAYSRATSIYLVDRVIPMLPEVLSNNVCSLRPNEDKLTFSAVFKMNDRAEILEQWFGKTIINSDRRFNYGEVQQIIETEEGEFSKDILQLHLLASVLRKERFANGSINFNSEEIKFRLDENGKPIETFVKEQKESNHLIEEFMLLANKKVAELIGKPKDGKTPKTFVYRIHDEPNPEKLNTFVQFLNKLGFRLNVGSHKQLASSYNDLFTKIKGRGEEHMIESIAIRTMAKAIYSTDNIGHYGLAFPYYTHFTSPIRRYPDLMVHRLLELYLKGGNSVKKDPLEDKCQHSSDMEKLAAEAERASIKYKQIEYMTDKVGQVLDGSISGVSKWGIFVEIDESKSEGLIRFNELKDDYYYLDEDNYRIIGKSHGNVYRLGDKVRVLVKKVDLGNRQMELQLMD
;
A
#
# COMPACT_ATOMS: atom_id res chain seq x y z
N VAL A 1 16.28 -7.56 15.10
CA VAL A 1 16.76 -8.31 13.90
C VAL A 1 18.25 -8.11 13.63
N SER A 2 18.76 -6.88 13.49
CA SER A 2 20.18 -6.61 13.20
C SER A 2 21.17 -7.22 14.21
N HIS A 3 20.73 -7.43 15.46
CA HIS A 3 21.48 -8.17 16.47
C HIS A 3 21.71 -9.65 16.09
N TYR A 4 20.73 -10.32 15.48
CA TYR A 4 20.79 -11.74 15.13
C TYR A 4 21.32 -11.97 13.72
N VAL A 5 21.03 -11.06 12.78
CA VAL A 5 21.45 -11.17 11.39
C VAL A 5 22.68 -10.28 11.18
N GLN A 6 23.87 -10.85 11.39
CA GLN A 6 25.14 -10.14 11.27
C GLN A 6 25.58 -9.95 9.81
N PRO A 7 26.18 -8.81 9.43
CA PRO A 7 26.66 -8.57 8.07
C PRO A 7 27.55 -9.70 7.55
N LYS A 8 27.40 -10.07 6.28
CA LYS A 8 28.16 -11.12 5.57
C LYS A 8 27.89 -12.57 6.03
N SER A 9 27.07 -12.79 7.05
CA SER A 9 26.60 -14.12 7.43
C SER A 9 25.76 -14.76 6.31
N ILE A 10 25.57 -16.08 6.36
CA ILE A 10 24.72 -16.80 5.41
C ILE A 10 23.29 -16.24 5.44
N ILE A 11 22.77 -15.96 6.64
CA ILE A 11 21.43 -15.39 6.82
C ILE A 11 21.34 -13.98 6.23
N ASP A 12 22.38 -13.15 6.37
CA ASP A 12 22.41 -11.81 5.75
C ASP A 12 22.44 -11.88 4.23
N LYS A 13 23.20 -12.81 3.65
CA LYS A 13 23.24 -13.02 2.19
C LYS A 13 21.87 -13.45 1.66
N GLU A 14 21.20 -14.38 2.34
CA GLU A 14 19.87 -14.84 1.97
C GLU A 14 18.82 -13.72 2.14
N ALA A 15 18.86 -13.00 3.26
CA ALA A 15 17.97 -11.87 3.51
C ALA A 15 18.16 -10.74 2.49
N TYR A 16 19.40 -10.47 2.07
CA TYR A 16 19.70 -9.54 0.99
C TYR A 16 19.16 -10.06 -0.35
N SER A 17 19.42 -11.33 -0.68
CA SER A 17 18.94 -11.95 -1.92
C SER A 17 17.42 -11.86 -2.06
N ARG A 18 16.67 -12.13 -0.99
CA ARG A 18 15.20 -12.00 -0.98
C ARG A 18 14.74 -10.54 -0.91
N ALA A 19 15.45 -9.71 -0.14
CA ALA A 19 15.21 -8.31 0.21
C ALA A 19 13.86 -7.97 0.88
N THR A 20 12.79 -8.72 0.61
CA THR A 20 11.47 -8.57 1.22
C THR A 20 10.80 -9.92 1.39
N SER A 21 9.83 -10.00 2.31
CA SER A 21 8.90 -11.14 2.36
C SER A 21 7.81 -10.96 1.30
N ILE A 22 7.28 -12.07 0.77
CA ILE A 22 6.20 -12.08 -0.24
C ILE A 22 4.95 -12.69 0.39
N TYR A 23 3.83 -11.99 0.33
CA TYR A 23 2.55 -12.39 0.93
C TYR A 23 1.55 -12.84 -0.14
N LEU A 24 1.64 -14.12 -0.52
CA LEU A 24 0.66 -14.74 -1.40
C LEU A 24 -0.66 -14.95 -0.63
N VAL A 25 -1.75 -15.23 -1.36
CA VAL A 25 -3.07 -15.40 -0.73
C VAL A 25 -3.08 -16.59 0.24
N ASP A 26 -2.38 -17.67 -0.09
CA ASP A 26 -2.39 -18.94 0.66
C ASP A 26 -1.19 -19.11 1.61
N ARG A 27 -0.10 -18.36 1.40
CA ARG A 27 1.15 -18.52 2.17
C ARG A 27 2.02 -17.27 2.16
N VAL A 28 2.98 -17.24 3.09
CA VAL A 28 4.04 -16.23 3.12
C VAL A 28 5.36 -16.88 2.74
N ILE A 29 6.14 -16.23 1.87
CA ILE A 29 7.54 -16.56 1.62
C ILE A 29 8.38 -15.57 2.43
N PRO A 30 8.87 -15.94 3.63
CA PRO A 30 9.49 -14.99 4.52
C PRO A 30 10.91 -14.63 4.05
N MET A 31 11.32 -13.39 4.32
CA MET A 31 12.69 -12.92 4.06
C MET A 31 13.71 -13.64 4.96
N LEU A 32 13.30 -13.95 6.19
CA LEU A 32 14.12 -14.61 7.20
C LEU A 32 13.56 -16.01 7.51
N PRO A 33 14.38 -16.95 7.98
CA PRO A 33 13.90 -18.23 8.48
C PRO A 33 12.84 -18.06 9.59
N GLU A 34 11.84 -18.93 9.61
CA GLU A 34 10.71 -18.85 10.55
C GLU A 34 11.13 -18.86 12.02
N VAL A 35 12.20 -19.59 12.37
CA VAL A 35 12.76 -19.60 13.73
C VAL A 35 13.19 -18.18 14.15
N LEU A 36 13.71 -17.37 13.22
CA LEU A 36 14.04 -15.99 13.51
C LEU A 36 12.81 -15.08 13.45
N SER A 37 11.98 -15.17 12.40
CA SER A 37 10.86 -14.26 12.20
C SER A 37 9.72 -14.45 13.20
N ASN A 38 9.37 -15.70 13.52
CA ASN A 38 8.18 -16.05 14.28
C ASN A 38 8.46 -16.26 15.77
N ASN A 39 9.72 -16.54 16.14
CA ASN A 39 10.10 -16.77 17.54
C ASN A 39 11.04 -15.69 18.08
N VAL A 40 12.29 -15.65 17.61
CA VAL A 40 13.34 -14.85 18.26
C VAL A 40 13.15 -13.35 18.05
N CYS A 41 12.77 -12.93 16.85
CA CYS A 41 12.52 -11.52 16.53
C CYS A 41 11.06 -11.10 16.71
N SER A 42 10.13 -12.06 16.84
CA SER A 42 8.72 -11.77 17.09
C SER A 42 8.54 -11.26 18.52
N LEU A 43 7.82 -10.15 18.67
CA LEU A 43 7.53 -9.51 19.96
C LEU A 43 6.37 -10.24 20.66
N ARG A 44 6.61 -11.51 21.00
CA ARG A 44 5.66 -12.37 21.71
C ARG A 44 5.43 -11.85 23.14
N PRO A 45 4.20 -11.97 23.67
CA PRO A 45 3.90 -11.49 25.00
C PRO A 45 4.56 -12.37 26.07
N ASN A 46 4.80 -11.79 27.25
CA ASN A 46 5.38 -12.46 28.43
C ASN A 46 6.77 -13.06 28.21
N GLU A 47 7.53 -12.53 27.25
CA GLU A 47 8.89 -12.95 26.92
C GLU A 47 9.78 -11.72 26.74
N ASP A 48 10.99 -11.73 27.29
CA ASP A 48 11.96 -10.66 27.06
C ASP A 48 12.47 -10.68 25.62
N LYS A 49 12.38 -9.54 24.94
CA LYS A 49 12.77 -9.38 23.53
C LYS A 49 13.72 -8.21 23.35
N LEU A 50 14.78 -8.44 22.56
CA LEU A 50 15.72 -7.40 22.16
C LEU A 50 15.11 -6.51 21.08
N THR A 51 15.07 -5.21 21.35
CA THR A 51 14.47 -4.21 20.47
C THR A 51 15.42 -3.07 20.15
N PHE A 52 15.11 -2.35 19.07
CA PHE A 52 15.65 -1.03 18.79
C PHE A 52 14.47 -0.06 18.85
N SER A 53 14.44 0.74 19.90
CA SER A 53 13.31 1.62 20.21
C SER A 53 13.52 3.03 19.69
N ALA A 54 12.41 3.64 19.27
CA ALA A 54 12.23 5.06 19.17
C ALA A 54 11.28 5.48 20.30
N VAL A 55 11.73 6.38 21.18
CA VAL A 55 10.97 6.84 22.34
C VAL A 55 10.73 8.34 22.19
N PHE A 56 9.48 8.76 22.32
CA PHE A 56 9.06 10.14 22.18
C PHE A 56 8.35 10.61 23.44
N LYS A 57 8.76 11.76 23.97
CA LYS A 57 8.01 12.49 24.99
C LYS A 57 7.16 13.52 24.26
N MET A 58 5.84 13.39 24.38
CA MET A 58 4.88 14.19 23.64
C MET A 58 3.93 14.89 24.62
N ASN A 59 3.39 16.04 24.22
CA ASN A 59 2.27 16.68 24.92
C ASN A 59 0.92 16.23 24.32
N ASP A 60 -0.19 16.72 24.89
CA ASP A 60 -1.55 16.37 24.46
C ASP A 60 -1.91 16.83 23.04
N ARG A 61 -1.07 17.67 22.42
CA ARG A 61 -1.19 18.10 21.03
C ARG A 61 -0.31 17.28 20.08
N ALA A 62 0.23 16.17 20.57
CA ALA A 62 1.18 15.32 19.87
C ALA A 62 2.48 16.03 19.44
N GLU A 63 2.84 17.16 20.05
CA GLU A 63 4.11 17.83 19.79
C GLU A 63 5.24 17.08 20.51
N ILE A 64 6.32 16.75 19.79
CA ILE A 64 7.48 16.06 20.38
C ILE A 64 8.35 17.05 21.13
N LEU A 65 8.48 16.84 22.43
CA LEU A 65 9.34 17.60 23.34
C LEU A 65 10.75 17.01 23.39
N GLU A 66 10.85 15.69 23.47
CA GLU A 66 12.11 14.96 23.54
C GLU A 66 12.01 13.66 22.71
N GLN A 67 13.13 13.23 22.15
CA GLN A 67 13.22 11.97 21.41
C GLN A 67 14.50 11.22 21.76
N TRP A 68 14.42 9.90 21.80
CA TRP A 68 15.55 9.01 22.04
C TRP A 68 15.48 7.78 21.14
N PHE A 69 16.63 7.32 20.66
CA PHE A 69 16.75 6.11 19.85
C PHE A 69 17.86 5.23 20.42
N GLY A 70 17.59 3.92 20.55
CA GLY A 70 18.62 3.01 21.04
C GLY A 70 18.13 1.59 21.26
N LYS A 71 19.05 0.74 21.71
CA LYS A 71 18.76 -0.66 22.03
C LYS A 71 18.08 -0.76 23.39
N THR A 72 17.07 -1.61 23.46
CA THR A 72 16.23 -1.84 24.63
C THR A 72 15.91 -3.32 24.76
N ILE A 73 15.43 -3.70 25.92
CA ILE A 73 14.77 -4.99 26.16
C ILE A 73 13.33 -4.65 26.56
N ILE A 74 12.36 -5.30 25.94
CA ILE A 74 10.95 -5.17 26.30
C ILE A 74 10.37 -6.52 26.66
N ASN A 75 9.32 -6.50 27.47
CA ASN A 75 8.42 -7.63 27.68
C ASN A 75 7.02 -7.13 27.30
N SER A 76 6.41 -7.75 26.29
CA SER A 76 5.09 -7.30 25.81
C SER A 76 4.00 -7.87 26.72
N ASP A 77 3.17 -7.00 27.30
CA ASP A 77 2.11 -7.44 28.22
C ASP A 77 1.00 -8.21 27.49
N ARG A 78 0.60 -7.73 26.30
CA ARG A 78 -0.49 -8.33 25.52
C ARG A 78 -0.26 -8.22 24.02
N ARG A 79 -0.67 -9.28 23.30
CA ARG A 79 -0.77 -9.30 21.84
C ARG A 79 -2.21 -9.07 21.42
N PHE A 80 -2.49 -7.89 20.89
CA PHE A 80 -3.80 -7.55 20.33
C PHE A 80 -3.90 -7.87 18.83
N ASN A 81 -5.13 -8.11 18.36
CA ASN A 81 -5.50 -7.97 16.96
C ASN A 81 -6.24 -6.63 16.70
N TYR A 82 -6.32 -6.22 15.44
CA TYR A 82 -6.95 -4.94 15.07
C TYR A 82 -8.44 -4.86 15.46
N GLY A 83 -9.18 -5.97 15.38
CA GLY A 83 -10.59 -6.02 15.75
C GLY A 83 -10.82 -5.76 17.24
N GLU A 84 -9.97 -6.33 18.11
CA GLU A 84 -10.03 -6.07 19.55
C GLU A 84 -9.76 -4.59 19.86
N VAL A 85 -8.71 -4.02 19.27
CA VAL A 85 -8.38 -2.59 19.47
C VAL A 85 -9.49 -1.70 18.92
N GLN A 86 -10.08 -2.07 17.78
CA GLN A 86 -11.20 -1.35 17.20
C GLN A 86 -12.40 -1.33 18.16
N GLN A 87 -12.74 -2.48 18.73
CA GLN A 87 -13.83 -2.57 19.70
C GLN A 87 -13.56 -1.73 20.95
N ILE A 88 -12.31 -1.71 21.45
CA ILE A 88 -11.92 -0.87 22.59
C ILE A 88 -12.08 0.62 22.25
N ILE A 89 -11.68 1.04 21.04
CA ILE A 89 -11.84 2.44 20.59
C ILE A 89 -13.33 2.81 20.49
N GLU A 90 -14.18 1.90 20.00
CA GLU A 90 -15.61 2.17 19.80
C GLU A 90 -16.44 2.13 21.09
N THR A 91 -16.06 1.26 22.03
CA THR A 91 -16.80 1.06 23.29
C THR A 91 -16.21 1.80 24.48
N GLU A 92 -14.97 2.27 24.36
CA GLU A 92 -14.15 2.83 25.44
C GLU A 92 -13.88 1.84 26.61
N GLU A 93 -14.23 0.56 26.43
CA GLU A 93 -14.12 -0.50 27.42
C GLU A 93 -13.09 -1.56 27.01
N GLY A 94 -12.48 -2.21 28.01
CA GLY A 94 -11.54 -3.31 27.80
C GLY A 94 -10.21 -3.14 28.54
N GLU A 95 -9.37 -4.18 28.47
CA GLU A 95 -8.03 -4.14 29.04
C GLU A 95 -7.17 -3.08 28.32
N PHE A 96 -6.37 -2.32 29.08
CA PHE A 96 -5.54 -1.22 28.55
C PHE A 96 -6.33 -0.12 27.81
N SER A 97 -7.66 0.00 28.03
CA SER A 97 -8.48 0.98 27.30
C SER A 97 -7.96 2.42 27.45
N LYS A 98 -7.57 2.82 28.66
CA LYS A 98 -7.01 4.16 28.92
C LYS A 98 -5.78 4.46 28.05
N ASP A 99 -4.84 3.52 27.96
CA ASP A 99 -3.61 3.70 27.19
C ASP A 99 -3.90 3.69 25.68
N ILE A 100 -4.77 2.78 25.22
CA ILE A 100 -5.16 2.67 23.81
C ILE A 100 -5.90 3.93 23.35
N LEU A 101 -6.84 4.44 24.14
CA LEU A 101 -7.59 5.66 23.83
C LEU A 101 -6.67 6.89 23.81
N GLN A 102 -5.69 6.97 24.72
CA GLN A 102 -4.69 8.03 24.69
C GLN A 102 -3.82 7.96 23.42
N LEU A 103 -3.39 6.77 23.01
CA LEU A 103 -2.64 6.57 21.77
C LEU A 103 -3.50 6.90 20.54
N HIS A 104 -4.77 6.52 20.55
CA HIS A 104 -5.73 6.86 19.49
C HIS A 104 -5.87 8.37 19.33
N LEU A 105 -6.09 9.10 20.44
CA LEU A 105 -6.18 10.56 20.43
C LEU A 105 -4.94 11.21 19.80
N LEU A 106 -3.74 10.80 20.24
CA LEU A 106 -2.49 11.31 19.68
C LEU A 106 -2.34 10.98 18.20
N ALA A 107 -2.69 9.76 17.78
CA ALA A 107 -2.66 9.37 16.38
C ALA A 107 -3.62 10.20 15.51
N SER A 108 -4.83 10.49 16.00
CA SER A 108 -5.78 11.35 15.29
C SER A 108 -5.24 12.77 15.09
N VAL A 109 -4.52 13.32 16.08
CA VAL A 109 -3.85 14.63 15.96
C VAL A 109 -2.73 14.59 14.92
N LEU A 110 -1.83 13.59 15.00
CA LEU A 110 -0.73 13.40 14.04
C LEU A 110 -1.25 13.27 12.60
N ARG A 111 -2.31 12.49 12.42
CA ARG A 111 -2.98 12.30 11.13
C ARG A 111 -3.51 13.60 10.56
N LYS A 112 -4.25 14.35 11.37
CA LYS A 112 -4.82 15.65 10.97
C LYS A 112 -3.72 16.60 10.52
N GLU A 113 -2.61 16.66 11.26
CA GLU A 113 -1.44 17.47 10.90
C GLU A 113 -0.79 17.00 9.59
N ARG A 114 -0.62 15.68 9.41
CA ARG A 114 -0.06 15.08 8.19
C ARG A 114 -0.85 15.46 6.94
N PHE A 115 -2.18 15.37 6.98
CA PHE A 115 -3.03 15.79 5.86
C PHE A 115 -3.01 17.31 5.65
N ALA A 116 -3.03 18.11 6.73
CA ALA A 116 -2.90 19.56 6.64
C ALA A 116 -1.57 20.01 6.01
N ASN A 117 -0.52 19.18 6.10
CA ASN A 117 0.79 19.40 5.52
C ASN A 117 0.93 18.88 4.08
N GLY A 118 -0.13 18.33 3.47
CA GLY A 118 -0.14 17.94 2.06
C GLY A 118 0.05 16.46 1.78
N SER A 119 -0.14 15.57 2.76
CA SER A 119 -0.20 14.14 2.48
C SER A 119 -1.46 13.80 1.66
N ILE A 120 -1.34 12.82 0.76
CA ILE A 120 -2.43 12.35 -0.08
C ILE A 120 -2.94 11.02 0.45
N ASN A 121 -4.24 10.90 0.67
CA ASN A 121 -4.87 9.65 1.11
C ASN A 121 -5.23 8.77 -0.09
N PHE A 122 -4.27 8.07 -0.67
CA PHE A 122 -4.60 7.03 -1.64
C PHE A 122 -5.17 5.84 -0.89
N ASN A 123 -6.49 5.65 -0.97
CA ASN A 123 -7.08 4.40 -0.55
C ASN A 123 -6.77 3.32 -1.60
N SER A 124 -6.47 2.11 -1.13
CA SER A 124 -6.34 0.96 -2.01
C SER A 124 -7.23 -0.13 -1.46
N GLU A 125 -8.25 -0.55 -2.23
CA GLU A 125 -9.08 -1.70 -1.87
C GLU A 125 -8.17 -2.95 -1.84
N GLU A 126 -7.93 -3.50 -0.64
CA GLU A 126 -7.19 -4.74 -0.48
C GLU A 126 -8.18 -5.90 -0.45
N ILE A 127 -8.21 -6.70 -1.53
CA ILE A 127 -9.07 -7.89 -1.61
C ILE A 127 -8.43 -9.03 -0.79
N LYS A 128 -9.23 -9.63 0.08
CA LYS A 128 -8.88 -10.81 0.89
C LYS A 128 -9.83 -11.97 0.61
N PHE A 129 -9.37 -13.16 0.98
CA PHE A 129 -10.06 -14.41 0.73
C PHE A 129 -10.21 -15.18 2.03
N ARG A 130 -11.36 -15.82 2.23
CA ARG A 130 -11.46 -16.97 3.12
C ARG A 130 -11.21 -18.22 2.28
N LEU A 131 -10.25 -19.03 2.71
CA LEU A 131 -9.90 -20.28 2.02
C LEU A 131 -10.45 -21.48 2.82
N ASP A 132 -10.77 -22.57 2.11
CA ASP A 132 -11.02 -23.86 2.73
C ASP A 132 -9.71 -24.60 3.10
N GLU A 133 -9.84 -25.81 3.63
CA GLU A 133 -8.70 -26.65 4.05
C GLU A 133 -7.77 -27.04 2.89
N ASN A 134 -8.27 -27.04 1.65
CA ASN A 134 -7.49 -27.33 0.45
C ASN A 134 -6.90 -26.05 -0.19
N GLY A 135 -7.13 -24.89 0.42
CA GLY A 135 -6.69 -23.60 -0.08
C GLY A 135 -7.58 -23.03 -1.20
N LYS A 136 -8.76 -23.59 -1.46
CA LYS A 136 -9.72 -23.05 -2.44
C LYS A 136 -10.46 -21.85 -1.81
N PRO A 137 -10.62 -20.72 -2.54
CA PRO A 137 -11.35 -19.57 -2.03
C PRO A 137 -12.85 -19.86 -1.95
N ILE A 138 -13.43 -19.63 -0.78
CA ILE A 138 -14.87 -19.78 -0.50
C ILE A 138 -15.59 -18.43 -0.32
N GLU A 139 -14.85 -17.37 -0.04
CA GLU A 139 -15.38 -16.01 0.08
C GLU A 139 -14.32 -14.99 -0.32
N THR A 140 -14.74 -13.93 -1.00
CA THR A 140 -13.97 -12.73 -1.31
C THR A 140 -14.53 -11.55 -0.55
N PHE A 141 -13.67 -10.75 0.07
CA PHE A 141 -14.10 -9.54 0.76
C PHE A 141 -13.05 -8.43 0.64
N VAL A 142 -13.51 -7.19 0.59
CA VAL A 142 -12.63 -6.02 0.66
C VAL A 142 -12.27 -5.77 2.12
N LYS A 143 -10.97 -5.68 2.41
CA LYS A 143 -10.49 -5.36 3.74
C LYS A 143 -10.58 -3.85 3.96
N GLU A 144 -11.47 -3.45 4.85
CA GLU A 144 -11.62 -2.07 5.28
C GLU A 144 -10.49 -1.68 6.26
N GLN A 145 -9.94 -0.48 6.08
CA GLN A 145 -9.06 0.13 7.08
C GLN A 145 -9.92 0.87 8.11
N LYS A 146 -9.66 0.61 9.40
CA LYS A 146 -10.36 1.24 10.52
C LYS A 146 -9.40 2.05 11.40
N GLU A 147 -9.96 2.76 12.39
CA GLU A 147 -9.22 3.59 13.34
C GLU A 147 -8.06 2.86 14.04
N SER A 148 -8.23 1.58 14.36
CA SER A 148 -7.14 0.75 14.91
C SER A 148 -5.96 0.55 13.95
N ASN A 149 -6.19 0.42 12.64
CA ASN A 149 -5.12 0.33 11.64
C ASN A 149 -4.35 1.65 11.55
N HIS A 150 -5.12 2.72 11.50
CA HIS A 150 -4.69 4.09 11.41
C HIS A 150 -3.87 4.55 12.62
N LEU A 151 -4.25 4.12 13.82
CA LEU A 151 -3.48 4.35 15.05
C LEU A 151 -2.03 3.89 14.88
N ILE A 152 -1.84 2.62 14.51
CA ILE A 152 -0.48 2.07 14.34
C ILE A 152 0.24 2.73 13.17
N GLU A 153 -0.45 3.00 12.07
CA GLU A 153 0.11 3.67 10.89
C GLU A 153 0.80 4.99 11.26
N GLU A 154 0.14 5.88 12.01
CA GLU A 154 0.71 7.19 12.36
C GLU A 154 1.96 7.08 13.26
N PHE A 155 1.98 6.16 14.23
CA PHE A 155 3.17 5.95 15.05
C PHE A 155 4.33 5.31 14.27
N MET A 156 4.03 4.44 13.31
CA MET A 156 5.07 3.89 12.43
C MET A 156 5.64 4.98 11.51
N LEU A 157 4.78 5.83 10.93
CA LEU A 157 5.18 6.99 10.13
C LEU A 157 6.04 7.96 10.94
N LEU A 158 5.66 8.22 12.20
CA LEU A 158 6.42 9.07 13.11
C LEU A 158 7.84 8.53 13.35
N ALA A 159 7.96 7.25 13.71
CA ALA A 159 9.26 6.62 13.95
C ALA A 159 10.14 6.65 12.68
N ASN A 160 9.58 6.29 11.54
CA ASN A 160 10.23 6.32 10.23
C ASN A 160 10.74 7.73 9.88
N LYS A 161 9.88 8.75 9.99
CA LYS A 161 10.23 10.15 9.74
C LYS A 161 11.35 10.62 10.66
N LYS A 162 11.24 10.37 11.96
CA LYS A 162 12.19 10.87 12.95
C LYS A 162 13.57 10.20 12.87
N VAL A 163 13.63 8.92 12.49
CA VAL A 163 14.89 8.24 12.16
C VAL A 163 15.55 8.84 10.92
N ALA A 164 14.77 9.12 9.87
CA ALA A 164 15.29 9.76 8.67
C ALA A 164 15.80 11.18 8.93
N GLU A 165 15.04 11.99 9.70
CA GLU A 165 15.44 13.34 10.10
C GLU A 165 16.73 13.34 10.93
N LEU A 166 16.88 12.39 11.87
CA LEU A 166 18.07 12.31 12.73
C LEU A 166 19.37 12.21 11.93
N ILE A 167 19.37 11.48 10.82
CA ILE A 167 20.57 11.25 9.99
C ILE A 167 20.65 12.26 8.84
N GLY A 168 19.52 12.55 8.20
CA GLY A 168 19.44 13.42 7.02
C GLY A 168 19.47 14.91 7.31
N LYS A 169 19.13 15.32 8.53
CA LYS A 169 19.11 16.72 8.98
C LYS A 169 20.00 16.89 10.23
N PRO A 170 21.33 16.69 10.11
CA PRO A 170 22.22 16.81 11.24
C PRO A 170 22.23 18.23 11.81
N LYS A 171 22.47 18.34 13.12
CA LYS A 171 22.65 19.63 13.79
C LYS A 171 23.96 20.30 13.34
N ASP A 172 24.03 21.62 13.52
CA ASP A 172 25.25 22.42 13.40
C ASP A 172 25.88 22.43 11.99
N GLY A 173 25.08 22.29 10.94
CA GLY A 173 25.53 22.42 9.55
C GLY A 173 26.48 21.32 9.06
N LYS A 174 26.60 20.21 9.81
CA LYS A 174 27.40 19.06 9.39
C LYS A 174 26.84 18.44 8.11
N THR A 175 27.69 17.79 7.33
CA THR A 175 27.23 17.01 6.17
C THR A 175 26.41 15.81 6.65
N PRO A 176 25.21 15.57 6.08
CA PRO A 176 24.44 14.36 6.36
C PRO A 176 25.25 13.11 6.08
N LYS A 177 25.12 12.10 6.95
CA LYS A 177 25.74 10.79 6.70
C LYS A 177 24.95 10.05 5.62
N THR A 178 25.65 9.26 4.83
CA THR A 178 25.04 8.34 3.87
C THR A 178 24.06 7.42 4.58
N PHE A 179 22.83 7.34 4.06
CA PHE A 179 21.74 6.62 4.68
C PHE A 179 20.81 5.99 3.64
N VAL A 180 19.84 5.19 4.08
CA VAL A 180 18.80 4.62 3.21
C VAL A 180 17.52 5.42 3.41
N TYR A 181 17.00 5.99 2.34
CA TYR A 181 15.74 6.72 2.32
C TYR A 181 14.70 5.94 1.51
N ARG A 182 13.43 6.12 1.88
CA ARG A 182 12.29 5.70 1.07
C ARG A 182 11.76 6.95 0.38
N ILE A 183 12.11 7.10 -0.88
CA ILE A 183 11.80 8.28 -1.68
C ILE A 183 10.61 8.04 -2.57
N HIS A 184 9.88 9.10 -2.88
CA HIS A 184 8.73 9.06 -3.78
C HIS A 184 8.65 10.38 -4.51
N ASP A 185 8.90 10.33 -5.82
CA ASP A 185 9.03 11.50 -6.68
C ASP A 185 7.67 12.15 -6.96
N GLU A 186 7.71 13.29 -7.65
CA GLU A 186 6.53 14.02 -8.11
C GLU A 186 5.71 13.18 -9.12
N PRO A 187 4.39 13.46 -9.26
CA PRO A 187 3.56 12.83 -10.27
C PRO A 187 4.10 13.11 -11.68
N ASN A 188 3.93 12.15 -12.59
CA ASN A 188 4.31 12.35 -13.98
C ASN A 188 3.42 13.45 -14.62
N PRO A 189 3.99 14.55 -15.16
CA PRO A 189 3.20 15.68 -15.64
C PRO A 189 2.23 15.33 -16.77
N GLU A 190 2.63 14.46 -17.70
CA GLU A 190 1.80 14.05 -18.84
C GLU A 190 0.58 13.25 -18.35
N LYS A 191 0.82 12.23 -17.51
CA LYS A 191 -0.26 11.43 -16.93
C LYS A 191 -1.20 12.26 -16.06
N LEU A 192 -0.65 13.19 -15.29
CA LEU A 192 -1.45 14.11 -14.48
C LEU A 192 -2.34 14.98 -15.36
N ASN A 193 -1.82 15.54 -16.45
CA ASN A 193 -2.60 16.34 -17.38
C ASN A 193 -3.74 15.54 -18.04
N THR A 194 -3.47 14.32 -18.49
CA THR A 194 -4.50 13.42 -19.02
C THR A 194 -5.58 13.14 -17.97
N PHE A 195 -5.19 12.88 -16.72
CA PHE A 195 -6.13 12.66 -15.63
C PHE A 195 -6.98 13.90 -15.31
N VAL A 196 -6.39 15.11 -15.34
CA VAL A 196 -7.12 16.37 -15.15
C VAL A 196 -8.16 16.57 -16.26
N GLN A 197 -7.81 16.31 -17.51
CA GLN A 197 -8.74 16.40 -18.64
C GLN A 197 -9.89 15.41 -18.49
N PHE A 198 -9.58 14.18 -18.07
CA PHE A 198 -10.58 13.16 -17.78
C PHE A 198 -11.54 13.58 -16.66
N LEU A 199 -11.03 14.07 -15.53
CA LEU A 199 -11.84 14.56 -14.42
C LEU A 199 -12.76 15.72 -14.83
N ASN A 200 -12.27 16.65 -15.64
CA ASN A 200 -13.06 17.78 -16.13
C ASN A 200 -14.29 17.33 -16.92
N LYS A 201 -14.17 16.24 -17.71
CA LYS A 201 -15.31 15.65 -18.45
C LYS A 201 -16.36 15.04 -17.51
N LEU A 202 -15.94 14.55 -16.35
CA LEU A 202 -16.82 14.04 -15.29
C LEU A 202 -17.34 15.14 -14.35
N GLY A 203 -17.02 16.41 -14.62
CA GLY A 203 -17.44 17.55 -13.79
C GLY A 203 -16.61 17.76 -12.52
N PHE A 204 -15.49 17.05 -12.37
CA PHE A 204 -14.53 17.25 -11.30
C PHE A 204 -13.39 18.17 -11.72
N ARG A 205 -12.78 18.87 -10.76
CA ARG A 205 -11.62 19.74 -10.99
C ARG A 205 -10.52 19.40 -10.00
N LEU A 206 -9.28 19.46 -10.46
CA LEU A 206 -8.09 19.23 -9.66
C LEU A 206 -7.17 20.45 -9.75
N ASN A 207 -6.73 21.00 -8.63
CA ASN A 207 -5.81 22.14 -8.61
C ASN A 207 -4.36 21.65 -8.66
N VAL A 208 -3.67 21.91 -9.77
CA VAL A 208 -2.28 21.49 -10.00
C VAL A 208 -1.23 22.57 -9.65
N GLY A 209 -1.62 23.63 -8.93
CA GLY A 209 -0.75 24.80 -8.70
C GLY A 209 0.48 24.52 -7.83
N SER A 210 0.28 24.02 -6.62
CA SER A 210 1.35 23.66 -5.68
C SER A 210 1.12 22.27 -5.11
N HIS A 211 2.16 21.63 -4.58
CA HIS A 211 2.05 20.31 -3.94
C HIS A 211 0.90 20.24 -2.92
N LYS A 212 0.80 21.21 -2.02
CA LYS A 212 -0.26 21.27 -1.00
C LYS A 212 -1.65 21.44 -1.61
N GLN A 213 -1.80 22.27 -2.64
CA GLN A 213 -3.07 22.45 -3.35
C GLN A 213 -3.49 21.19 -4.11
N LEU A 214 -2.52 20.50 -4.72
CA LEU A 214 -2.77 19.24 -5.42
C LEU A 214 -3.19 18.15 -4.45
N ALA A 215 -2.48 18.00 -3.34
CA ALA A 215 -2.81 17.04 -2.31
C ALA A 215 -4.20 17.29 -1.70
N SER A 216 -4.52 18.55 -1.38
CA SER A 216 -5.86 18.92 -0.91
C SER A 216 -6.92 18.59 -1.96
N SER A 217 -6.66 18.86 -3.24
CA SER A 217 -7.61 18.58 -4.32
C SER A 217 -7.84 17.08 -4.53
N TYR A 218 -6.81 16.25 -4.38
CA TYR A 218 -6.96 14.79 -4.38
C TYR A 218 -7.81 14.31 -3.20
N ASN A 219 -7.53 14.77 -1.99
CA ASN A 219 -8.29 14.37 -0.80
C ASN A 219 -9.76 14.81 -0.89
N ASP A 220 -10.01 16.02 -1.41
CA ASP A 220 -11.37 16.52 -1.68
C ASP A 220 -12.07 15.72 -2.78
N LEU A 221 -11.34 15.31 -3.82
CA LEU A 221 -11.85 14.46 -4.89
C LEU A 221 -12.28 13.11 -4.33
N PHE A 222 -11.42 12.42 -3.58
CA PHE A 222 -11.71 11.12 -2.97
C PHE A 222 -12.92 11.18 -2.03
N THR A 223 -13.07 12.28 -1.29
CA THR A 223 -14.26 12.51 -0.46
C THR A 223 -15.54 12.65 -1.30
N LYS A 224 -15.48 13.32 -2.47
CA LYS A 224 -16.65 13.57 -3.32
C LYS A 224 -17.09 12.36 -4.14
N ILE A 225 -16.15 11.50 -4.52
CA ILE A 225 -16.42 10.30 -5.31
C ILE A 225 -16.85 9.12 -4.44
N LYS A 226 -16.64 9.18 -3.12
CA LYS A 226 -16.99 8.11 -2.19
C LYS A 226 -18.45 7.68 -2.34
N GLY A 227 -18.68 6.39 -2.54
CA GLY A 227 -19.98 5.76 -2.77
C GLY A 227 -20.55 5.94 -4.18
N ARG A 228 -19.81 6.56 -5.11
CA ARG A 228 -20.24 6.69 -6.52
C ARG A 228 -19.78 5.50 -7.36
N GLY A 229 -20.49 5.24 -8.47
CA GLY A 229 -20.13 4.17 -9.40
C GLY A 229 -18.73 4.33 -10.00
N GLU A 230 -18.27 5.57 -10.16
CA GLU A 230 -16.96 5.91 -10.70
C GLU A 230 -15.81 5.97 -9.67
N GLU A 231 -16.06 5.70 -8.38
CA GLU A 231 -15.07 5.82 -7.29
C GLU A 231 -13.78 5.04 -7.60
N HIS A 232 -13.89 3.72 -7.73
CA HIS A 232 -12.76 2.82 -7.90
C HIS A 232 -11.93 3.16 -9.15
N MET A 233 -12.59 3.53 -10.25
CA MET A 233 -11.91 3.98 -11.46
C MET A 233 -11.04 5.21 -11.18
N ILE A 234 -11.64 6.26 -10.62
CA ILE A 234 -10.97 7.54 -10.42
C ILE A 234 -9.76 7.36 -9.50
N GLU A 235 -9.91 6.59 -8.41
CA GLU A 235 -8.80 6.27 -7.51
C GLU A 235 -7.69 5.48 -8.21
N SER A 236 -8.05 4.47 -9.01
CA SER A 236 -7.07 3.65 -9.74
C SER A 236 -6.26 4.47 -10.76
N ILE A 237 -6.91 5.38 -11.49
CA ILE A 237 -6.21 6.28 -12.43
C ILE A 237 -5.37 7.30 -11.66
N ALA A 238 -5.89 7.88 -10.57
CA ALA A 238 -5.16 8.82 -9.72
C ALA A 238 -3.84 8.23 -9.22
N ILE A 239 -3.86 7.00 -8.69
CA ILE A 239 -2.65 6.30 -8.22
C ILE A 239 -1.63 6.13 -9.36
N ARG A 240 -2.08 5.85 -10.59
CA ARG A 240 -1.20 5.66 -11.75
C ARG A 240 -0.53 6.93 -12.26
N THR A 241 -1.01 8.11 -11.85
CA THR A 241 -0.33 9.38 -12.13
C THR A 241 0.92 9.57 -11.27
N MET A 242 0.99 8.93 -10.11
CA MET A 242 2.09 9.06 -9.15
C MET A 242 3.34 8.29 -9.61
N ALA A 243 4.50 8.77 -9.20
CA ALA A 243 5.73 8.00 -9.29
C ALA A 243 5.66 6.77 -8.38
N LYS A 244 6.50 5.75 -8.64
CA LYS A 244 6.65 4.63 -7.72
C LYS A 244 7.66 4.99 -6.64
N ALA A 245 7.34 4.71 -5.38
CA ALA A 245 8.28 4.90 -4.29
C ALA A 245 9.38 3.83 -4.35
N ILE A 246 10.64 4.24 -4.17
CA ILE A 246 11.82 3.38 -4.22
C ILE A 246 12.75 3.64 -3.03
N TYR A 247 13.72 2.75 -2.82
CA TYR A 247 14.82 3.01 -1.90
C TYR A 247 15.97 3.69 -2.64
N SER A 248 16.59 4.68 -2.01
CA SER A 248 17.82 5.31 -2.51
C SER A 248 18.61 5.93 -1.36
N THR A 249 19.88 6.18 -1.60
CA THR A 249 20.75 6.99 -0.73
C THR A 249 20.64 8.48 -1.01
N ASP A 250 20.08 8.86 -2.17
CA ASP A 250 19.76 10.24 -2.51
C ASP A 250 18.37 10.61 -2.03
N ASN A 251 18.31 11.49 -1.04
CA ASN A 251 17.05 11.92 -0.48
C ASN A 251 16.41 13.05 -1.32
N ILE A 252 15.36 12.71 -2.05
CA ILE A 252 14.47 13.67 -2.72
C ILE A 252 13.16 13.92 -1.94
N GLY A 253 13.02 13.31 -0.76
CA GLY A 253 11.78 13.32 0.01
C GLY A 253 10.74 12.31 -0.48
N HIS A 254 9.56 12.36 0.13
CA HIS A 254 8.44 11.45 -0.16
C HIS A 254 7.17 12.23 -0.46
N TYR A 255 6.89 12.44 -1.74
CA TYR A 255 5.81 13.31 -2.21
C TYR A 255 4.43 12.92 -1.63
N GLY A 256 4.01 11.65 -1.69
CA GLY A 256 2.68 11.25 -1.21
C GLY A 256 2.45 11.42 0.30
N LEU A 257 3.54 11.44 1.08
CA LEU A 257 3.49 11.63 2.54
C LEU A 257 3.75 13.08 2.94
N ALA A 258 4.13 13.95 2.00
CA ALA A 258 4.64 15.30 2.26
C ALA A 258 5.79 15.33 3.29
N PHE A 259 6.66 14.32 3.27
CA PHE A 259 7.80 14.21 4.18
C PHE A 259 9.12 14.50 3.46
N PRO A 260 9.87 15.56 3.84
CA PRO A 260 11.19 15.82 3.27
C PRO A 260 12.24 14.76 3.60
N TYR A 261 12.05 14.04 4.70
CA TYR A 261 12.92 12.94 5.14
C TYR A 261 12.05 11.75 5.53
N TYR A 262 12.22 10.63 4.85
CA TYR A 262 11.48 9.40 5.16
C TYR A 262 12.33 8.16 4.87
N THR A 263 12.19 7.14 5.72
CA THR A 263 12.84 5.84 5.57
C THR A 263 11.92 4.76 6.10
N HIS A 264 12.21 3.50 5.81
CA HIS A 264 11.56 2.37 6.48
C HIS A 264 12.46 1.85 7.60
N PHE A 265 11.97 1.92 8.84
CA PHE A 265 12.67 1.49 10.06
C PHE A 265 11.90 0.39 10.82
N THR A 266 10.59 0.34 10.68
CA THR A 266 9.68 -0.37 11.59
C THR A 266 9.39 -1.82 11.23
N SER A 267 10.00 -2.40 10.19
CA SER A 267 9.74 -3.79 9.78
C SER A 267 10.99 -4.57 9.32
N PRO A 268 12.08 -4.62 10.10
CA PRO A 268 13.32 -5.31 9.72
C PRO A 268 13.20 -6.84 9.62
N ILE A 269 12.11 -7.44 10.10
CA ILE A 269 11.85 -8.88 9.96
C ILE A 269 11.52 -9.25 8.51
N ARG A 270 10.89 -8.32 7.77
CA ARG A 270 10.33 -8.57 6.45
C ARG A 270 10.85 -7.67 5.34
N ARG A 271 11.72 -6.70 5.66
CA ARG A 271 12.32 -5.77 4.71
C ARG A 271 13.80 -5.59 5.02
N TYR A 272 14.65 -5.85 4.03
CA TYR A 272 16.10 -5.69 4.14
C TYR A 272 16.53 -4.22 4.24
N PRO A 273 15.86 -3.25 3.60
CA PRO A 273 16.12 -1.82 3.84
C PRO A 273 16.03 -1.43 5.32
N ASP A 274 15.00 -1.87 6.04
CA ASP A 274 14.89 -1.63 7.48
C ASP A 274 16.04 -2.27 8.26
N LEU A 275 16.51 -3.46 7.86
CA LEU A 275 17.68 -4.10 8.44
C LEU A 275 18.97 -3.27 8.20
N MET A 276 19.14 -2.69 7.01
CA MET A 276 20.22 -1.75 6.71
C MET A 276 20.13 -0.50 7.58
N VAL A 277 18.93 0.09 7.68
CA VAL A 277 18.65 1.27 8.51
C VAL A 277 19.00 1.00 9.97
N HIS A 278 18.61 -0.15 10.53
CA HIS A 278 18.97 -0.53 11.91
C HIS A 278 20.48 -0.57 12.14
N ARG A 279 21.25 -1.11 11.19
CA ARG A 279 22.72 -1.18 11.26
C ARG A 279 23.36 0.19 11.17
N LEU A 280 22.91 1.02 10.23
CA LEU A 280 23.42 2.38 10.03
C LEU A 280 23.10 3.28 11.22
N LEU A 281 21.87 3.21 11.74
CA LEU A 281 21.46 3.95 12.92
C LEU A 281 22.32 3.57 14.13
N GLU A 282 22.54 2.28 14.39
CA GLU A 282 23.43 1.84 15.46
C GLU A 282 24.85 2.38 15.30
N LEU A 283 25.42 2.25 14.10
CA LEU A 283 26.77 2.73 13.79
C LEU A 283 26.89 4.23 14.08
N TYR A 284 25.90 5.02 13.66
CA TYR A 284 25.95 6.47 13.77
C TYR A 284 25.67 6.98 15.18
N LEU A 285 24.81 6.30 15.95
CA LEU A 285 24.62 6.58 17.38
C LEU A 285 25.88 6.31 18.19
N LYS A 286 26.73 5.36 17.76
CA LYS A 286 28.04 5.08 18.37
C LYS A 286 29.17 6.01 17.87
N GLY A 287 28.85 7.05 17.12
CA GLY A 287 29.83 7.99 16.58
C GLY A 287 30.62 7.48 15.36
N GLY A 288 30.20 6.38 14.73
CA GLY A 288 30.85 5.84 13.55
C GLY A 288 30.82 6.77 12.34
N ASN A 289 31.81 6.63 11.45
CA ASN A 289 31.95 7.40 10.22
C ASN A 289 30.87 7.05 9.19
N SER A 290 30.61 7.98 8.25
CA SER A 290 29.70 7.73 7.12
C SER A 290 30.19 6.56 6.28
N VAL A 291 29.26 5.69 5.86
CA VAL A 291 29.57 4.61 4.93
C VAL A 291 29.73 5.12 3.50
N LYS A 292 30.31 4.31 2.61
CA LYS A 292 30.38 4.63 1.17
C LYS A 292 28.98 4.61 0.55
N LYS A 293 28.72 5.58 -0.34
CA LYS A 293 27.43 5.75 -1.01
C LYS A 293 27.13 4.64 -2.01
N ASP A 294 28.01 4.43 -3.00
CA ASP A 294 27.72 3.55 -4.14
C ASP A 294 27.35 2.11 -3.73
N PRO A 295 28.10 1.43 -2.82
CA PRO A 295 27.72 0.08 -2.41
C PRO A 295 26.41 -0.01 -1.62
N LEU A 296 25.95 1.11 -1.05
CA LEU A 296 24.66 1.18 -0.38
C LEU A 296 23.54 1.47 -1.40
N GLU A 297 23.81 2.31 -2.40
CA GLU A 297 22.88 2.57 -3.51
C GLU A 297 22.56 1.29 -4.28
N ASP A 298 23.56 0.46 -4.58
CA ASP A 298 23.34 -0.84 -5.24
C ASP A 298 22.36 -1.73 -4.45
N LYS A 299 22.43 -1.67 -3.12
CA LYS A 299 21.52 -2.42 -2.24
C LYS A 299 20.12 -1.82 -2.20
N CYS A 300 20.01 -0.49 -2.27
CA CYS A 300 18.75 0.23 -2.39
C CYS A 300 18.04 -0.14 -3.71
N GLN A 301 18.78 -0.14 -4.82
CA GLN A 301 18.27 -0.52 -6.13
C GLN A 301 17.77 -1.97 -6.13
N HIS A 302 18.61 -2.93 -5.69
CA HIS A 302 18.21 -4.33 -5.55
C HIS A 302 16.95 -4.52 -4.69
N SER A 303 16.87 -3.82 -3.55
CA SER A 303 15.70 -3.90 -2.67
C SER A 303 14.43 -3.35 -3.32
N SER A 304 14.54 -2.33 -4.16
CA SER A 304 13.43 -1.75 -4.92
C SER A 304 12.95 -2.69 -6.03
N ASP A 305 13.88 -3.35 -6.72
CA ASP A 305 13.55 -4.33 -7.76
C ASP A 305 12.86 -5.57 -7.18
N MET A 306 13.34 -6.06 -6.03
CA MET A 306 12.72 -7.17 -5.32
C MET A 306 11.35 -6.82 -4.73
N GLU A 307 11.14 -5.60 -4.25
CA GLU A 307 9.82 -5.12 -3.83
C GLU A 307 8.83 -5.11 -5.02
N LYS A 308 9.28 -4.66 -6.19
CA LYS A 308 8.47 -4.68 -7.41
C LYS A 308 8.10 -6.12 -7.80
N LEU A 309 9.07 -7.04 -7.80
CA LEU A 309 8.85 -8.45 -8.10
C LEU A 309 7.87 -9.09 -7.11
N ALA A 310 8.03 -8.81 -5.81
CA ALA A 310 7.11 -9.28 -4.77
C ALA A 310 5.68 -8.80 -5.03
N ALA A 311 5.49 -7.50 -5.27
CA ALA A 311 4.18 -6.93 -5.56
C ALA A 311 3.54 -7.52 -6.83
N GLU A 312 4.33 -7.85 -7.85
CA GLU A 312 3.84 -8.54 -9.06
C GLU A 312 3.39 -9.97 -8.76
N ALA A 313 4.13 -10.71 -7.93
CA ALA A 313 3.76 -12.06 -7.49
C ALA A 313 2.49 -12.06 -6.61
N GLU A 314 2.37 -11.10 -5.68
CA GLU A 314 1.20 -10.94 -4.82
C GLU A 314 -0.06 -10.64 -5.64
N ARG A 315 0.01 -9.68 -6.59
CA ARG A 315 -1.10 -9.41 -7.51
C ARG A 315 -1.46 -10.62 -8.37
N ALA A 316 -0.46 -11.35 -8.85
CA ALA A 316 -0.68 -12.56 -9.64
C ALA A 316 -1.39 -13.66 -8.82
N SER A 317 -1.06 -13.80 -7.54
CA SER A 317 -1.70 -14.73 -6.60
C SER A 317 -3.14 -14.33 -6.30
N ILE A 318 -3.39 -13.04 -6.03
CA ILE A 318 -4.74 -12.50 -5.85
C ILE A 318 -5.58 -12.79 -7.10
N LYS A 319 -5.10 -12.40 -8.28
CA LYS A 319 -5.80 -12.64 -9.55
C LYS A 319 -6.10 -14.12 -9.77
N TYR A 320 -5.16 -15.01 -9.47
CA TYR A 320 -5.38 -16.45 -9.58
C TYR A 320 -6.53 -16.90 -8.68
N LYS A 321 -6.56 -16.47 -7.41
CA LYS A 321 -7.61 -16.84 -6.46
C LYS A 321 -8.97 -16.21 -6.79
N GLN A 322 -8.99 -15.01 -7.35
CA GLN A 322 -10.23 -14.43 -7.89
C GLN A 322 -10.80 -15.30 -9.01
N ILE A 323 -9.97 -15.70 -9.98
CA ILE A 323 -10.41 -16.52 -11.11
C ILE A 323 -10.80 -17.93 -10.63
N GLU A 324 -10.07 -18.51 -9.67
CA GLU A 324 -10.44 -19.78 -9.03
C GLU A 324 -11.82 -19.70 -8.37
N TYR A 325 -12.10 -18.64 -7.61
CA TYR A 325 -13.41 -18.38 -7.00
C TYR A 325 -14.55 -18.32 -8.04
N MET A 326 -14.28 -17.75 -9.21
CA MET A 326 -15.27 -17.63 -10.29
C MET A 326 -15.56 -18.94 -11.03
N THR A 327 -14.78 -20.00 -10.82
CA THR A 327 -14.94 -21.27 -11.55
C THR A 327 -16.32 -21.90 -11.29
N ASP A 328 -16.83 -21.81 -10.07
CA ASP A 328 -18.15 -22.36 -9.71
C ASP A 328 -19.31 -21.42 -10.07
N LYS A 329 -19.01 -20.26 -10.66
CA LYS A 329 -19.99 -19.24 -11.07
C LYS A 329 -20.27 -19.26 -12.58
N VAL A 330 -19.62 -20.15 -13.35
CA VAL A 330 -19.88 -20.31 -14.78
C VAL A 330 -21.36 -20.63 -15.04
N GLY A 331 -21.96 -19.90 -15.97
CA GLY A 331 -23.39 -19.97 -16.29
C GLY A 331 -24.29 -19.07 -15.43
N GLN A 332 -23.74 -18.37 -14.43
CA GLN A 332 -24.51 -17.43 -13.61
C GLN A 332 -24.44 -16.01 -14.19
N VAL A 333 -25.52 -15.25 -14.02
CA VAL A 333 -25.57 -13.82 -14.33
C VAL A 333 -25.25 -13.05 -13.07
N LEU A 334 -24.28 -12.15 -13.15
CA LEU A 334 -23.78 -11.35 -12.04
C LEU A 334 -23.78 -9.88 -12.39
N ASP A 335 -23.93 -9.05 -11.36
CA ASP A 335 -23.77 -7.60 -11.47
C ASP A 335 -22.28 -7.23 -11.48
N GLY A 336 -21.93 -6.26 -12.31
CA GLY A 336 -20.60 -5.71 -12.37
C GLY A 336 -20.57 -4.28 -12.86
N SER A 337 -19.37 -3.72 -12.91
CA SER A 337 -19.11 -2.41 -13.48
C SER A 337 -18.01 -2.49 -14.51
N ILE A 338 -18.14 -1.73 -15.59
CA ILE A 338 -17.09 -1.64 -16.61
C ILE A 338 -15.84 -1.06 -15.95
N SER A 339 -14.77 -1.84 -15.81
CA SER A 339 -13.49 -1.45 -15.19
C SER A 339 -12.50 -0.89 -16.21
N GLY A 340 -12.72 -1.14 -17.49
CA GLY A 340 -11.86 -0.64 -18.56
C GLY A 340 -12.39 -0.97 -19.96
N VAL A 341 -11.87 -0.26 -20.95
CA VAL A 341 -12.14 -0.51 -22.36
C VAL A 341 -10.82 -0.64 -23.12
N SER A 342 -10.80 -1.49 -24.13
CA SER A 342 -9.63 -1.67 -24.99
C SER A 342 -10.04 -2.09 -26.39
N LYS A 343 -9.06 -2.18 -27.30
CA LYS A 343 -9.26 -2.73 -28.64
C LYS A 343 -9.73 -4.19 -28.67
N TRP A 344 -9.69 -4.89 -27.54
CA TRP A 344 -10.12 -6.29 -27.43
C TRP A 344 -11.57 -6.44 -26.95
N GLY A 345 -12.14 -5.39 -26.35
CA GLY A 345 -13.46 -5.41 -25.75
C GLY A 345 -13.54 -4.61 -24.44
N ILE A 346 -14.56 -4.93 -23.66
CA ILE A 346 -14.91 -4.28 -22.39
C ILE A 346 -14.45 -5.16 -21.22
N PHE A 347 -13.65 -4.62 -20.32
CA PHE A 347 -13.35 -5.26 -19.05
C PHE A 347 -14.44 -4.91 -18.03
N VAL A 348 -14.94 -5.91 -17.33
CA VAL A 348 -15.96 -5.76 -16.29
C VAL A 348 -15.45 -6.37 -15.00
N GLU A 349 -15.47 -5.57 -13.94
CA GLU A 349 -15.23 -6.02 -12.57
C GLU A 349 -16.55 -6.47 -11.96
N ILE A 350 -16.59 -7.70 -11.45
CA ILE A 350 -17.76 -8.28 -10.78
C ILE A 350 -17.86 -7.70 -9.37
N ASP A 351 -19.03 -7.20 -8.98
CA ASP A 351 -19.19 -6.46 -7.71
C ASP A 351 -18.90 -7.35 -6.48
N GLU A 352 -19.36 -8.61 -6.47
CA GLU A 352 -19.19 -9.57 -5.36
C GLU A 352 -17.72 -9.99 -5.17
N SER A 353 -17.06 -10.36 -6.26
CA SER A 353 -15.73 -10.99 -6.21
C SER A 353 -14.57 -10.06 -6.50
N LYS A 354 -14.88 -8.85 -6.98
CA LYS A 354 -13.93 -7.87 -7.50
C LYS A 354 -13.02 -8.43 -8.59
N SER A 355 -13.44 -9.54 -9.20
CA SER A 355 -12.71 -10.22 -10.26
C SER A 355 -13.02 -9.56 -11.60
N GLU A 356 -12.02 -9.47 -12.46
CA GLU A 356 -12.17 -8.85 -13.78
C GLU A 356 -12.32 -9.91 -14.87
N GLY A 357 -13.33 -9.74 -15.72
CA GLY A 357 -13.55 -10.52 -16.93
C GLY A 357 -13.63 -9.63 -18.18
N LEU A 358 -13.52 -10.25 -19.35
CA LEU A 358 -13.55 -9.56 -20.65
C LEU A 358 -14.81 -9.95 -21.43
N ILE A 359 -15.58 -8.94 -21.83
CA ILE A 359 -16.59 -9.04 -22.89
C ILE A 359 -15.89 -8.66 -24.20
N ARG A 360 -15.69 -9.66 -25.06
CA ARG A 360 -15.07 -9.42 -26.37
C ARG A 360 -16.07 -8.71 -27.30
N PHE A 361 -15.56 -7.88 -28.22
CA PHE A 361 -16.43 -7.16 -29.17
C PHE A 361 -17.34 -8.06 -30.01
N ASN A 362 -16.90 -9.28 -30.33
CA ASN A 362 -17.72 -10.25 -31.09
C ASN A 362 -18.92 -10.80 -30.29
N GLU A 363 -18.96 -10.59 -28.97
CA GLU A 363 -20.11 -10.93 -28.14
C GLU A 363 -21.15 -9.80 -28.13
N LEU A 364 -20.78 -8.57 -28.49
CA LEU A 364 -21.71 -7.46 -28.68
C LEU A 364 -22.36 -7.58 -30.06
N LYS A 365 -23.46 -8.35 -30.12
CA LYS A 365 -24.13 -8.69 -31.38
C LYS A 365 -25.10 -7.61 -31.88
N ASP A 366 -25.34 -6.59 -31.07
CA ASP A 366 -26.30 -5.53 -31.33
C ASP A 366 -25.75 -4.42 -32.24
N ASP A 367 -24.44 -4.19 -32.27
CA ASP A 367 -23.84 -3.12 -33.07
C ASP A 367 -22.35 -3.39 -33.39
N TYR A 368 -21.78 -2.61 -34.31
CA TYR A 368 -20.35 -2.50 -34.50
C TYR A 368 -19.79 -1.38 -33.62
N TYR A 369 -18.96 -1.75 -32.65
CA TYR A 369 -18.38 -0.82 -31.69
C TYR A 369 -16.99 -0.34 -32.09
N TYR A 370 -16.70 0.94 -31.87
CA TYR A 370 -15.35 1.49 -31.94
C TYR A 370 -14.92 2.08 -30.60
N LEU A 371 -13.62 2.09 -30.37
CA LEU A 371 -13.00 2.60 -29.15
C LEU A 371 -12.77 4.11 -29.24
N ASP A 372 -13.27 4.84 -28.24
CA ASP A 372 -12.98 6.25 -27.99
C ASP A 372 -12.06 6.32 -26.77
N GLU A 373 -10.75 6.17 -27.02
CA GLU A 373 -9.71 6.07 -25.98
C GLU A 373 -9.68 7.31 -25.08
N ASP A 374 -9.86 8.50 -25.66
CA ASP A 374 -9.82 9.78 -24.94
C ASP A 374 -10.96 9.94 -23.93
N ASN A 375 -12.03 9.18 -24.11
CA ASN A 375 -13.23 9.22 -23.27
C ASN A 375 -13.50 7.90 -22.53
N TYR A 376 -12.57 6.95 -22.58
CA TYR A 376 -12.67 5.63 -21.92
C TYR A 376 -14.02 4.95 -22.16
N ARG A 377 -14.48 4.97 -23.41
CA ARG A 377 -15.77 4.41 -23.81
C ARG A 377 -15.69 3.72 -25.16
N ILE A 378 -16.67 2.86 -25.42
CA ILE A 378 -16.93 2.33 -26.76
C ILE A 378 -18.30 2.81 -27.23
N ILE A 379 -18.43 3.03 -28.53
CA ILE A 379 -19.63 3.60 -29.15
C ILE A 379 -20.07 2.70 -30.30
N GLY A 380 -21.34 2.29 -30.29
CA GLY A 380 -21.99 1.56 -31.36
C GLY A 380 -22.24 2.47 -32.57
N LYS A 381 -21.89 2.00 -33.77
CA LYS A 381 -21.94 2.80 -35.00
C LYS A 381 -23.36 2.99 -35.53
N SER A 382 -24.24 2.01 -35.36
CA SER A 382 -25.59 2.01 -35.94
C SER A 382 -26.65 2.49 -34.96
N HIS A 383 -26.63 1.99 -33.73
CA HIS A 383 -27.62 2.27 -32.69
C HIS A 383 -27.16 3.39 -31.74
N GLY A 384 -25.86 3.71 -31.73
CA GLY A 384 -25.32 4.79 -30.90
C GLY A 384 -25.22 4.44 -29.42
N ASN A 385 -25.37 3.16 -29.06
CA ASN A 385 -25.17 2.67 -27.69
C ASN A 385 -23.77 3.02 -27.21
N VAL A 386 -23.65 3.51 -25.97
CA VAL A 386 -22.37 3.94 -25.41
C VAL A 386 -22.14 3.19 -24.11
N TYR A 387 -21.04 2.44 -24.06
CA TYR A 387 -20.57 1.81 -22.82
C TYR A 387 -19.32 2.54 -22.35
N ARG A 388 -19.37 3.03 -21.12
CA ARG A 388 -18.35 3.87 -20.49
C ARG A 388 -17.83 3.18 -19.24
N LEU A 389 -16.62 3.54 -18.89
CA LEU A 389 -16.02 3.09 -17.63
C LEU A 389 -16.88 3.55 -16.44
N GLY A 390 -17.17 2.61 -15.52
CA GLY A 390 -18.06 2.81 -14.37
C GLY A 390 -19.53 2.45 -14.62
N ASP A 391 -19.96 2.26 -15.88
CA ASP A 391 -21.34 1.85 -16.16
C ASP A 391 -21.63 0.50 -15.50
N LYS A 392 -22.81 0.40 -14.87
CA LYS A 392 -23.31 -0.85 -14.28
C LYS A 392 -23.89 -1.72 -15.37
N VAL A 393 -23.52 -2.99 -15.37
CA VAL A 393 -23.89 -3.98 -16.38
C VAL A 393 -24.21 -5.31 -15.73
N ARG A 394 -25.08 -6.09 -16.37
CA ARG A 394 -25.29 -7.50 -16.01
C ARG A 394 -24.59 -8.41 -17.00
N VAL A 395 -23.80 -9.34 -16.48
CA VAL A 395 -22.94 -10.18 -17.29
C VAL A 395 -23.12 -11.65 -16.95
N LEU A 396 -23.19 -12.50 -17.97
CA LEU A 396 -23.13 -13.95 -17.84
C LEU A 396 -21.66 -14.39 -17.79
N VAL A 397 -21.30 -15.18 -16.78
CA VAL A 397 -19.98 -15.82 -16.71
C VAL A 397 -19.94 -16.97 -17.72
N LYS A 398 -19.40 -16.71 -18.91
CA LYS A 398 -19.42 -17.67 -20.03
C LYS A 398 -18.38 -18.76 -19.86
N LYS A 399 -17.16 -18.37 -19.49
CA LYS A 399 -16.04 -19.29 -19.36
C LYS A 399 -15.01 -18.74 -18.40
N VAL A 400 -14.41 -19.64 -17.62
CA VAL A 400 -13.26 -19.36 -16.76
C VAL A 400 -12.09 -20.22 -17.22
N ASP A 401 -10.94 -19.60 -17.42
CA ASP A 401 -9.66 -20.26 -17.74
C ASP A 401 -8.66 -19.96 -16.63
N LEU A 402 -8.50 -20.92 -15.72
CA LEU A 402 -7.62 -20.79 -14.57
C LEU A 402 -6.13 -20.77 -14.97
N GLY A 403 -5.75 -21.49 -16.03
CA GLY A 403 -4.36 -21.55 -16.51
C GLY A 403 -3.90 -20.19 -17.04
N ASN A 404 -4.75 -19.52 -17.81
CA ASN A 404 -4.48 -18.18 -18.32
C ASN A 404 -4.88 -17.07 -17.33
N ARG A 405 -5.59 -17.40 -16.25
CA ARG A 405 -6.18 -16.45 -15.27
C ARG A 405 -7.10 -15.44 -15.97
N GLN A 406 -7.99 -15.96 -16.83
CA GLN A 406 -8.91 -15.18 -17.63
C GLN A 406 -10.35 -15.61 -17.40
N MET A 407 -11.26 -14.66 -17.47
CA MET A 407 -12.70 -14.89 -17.43
C MET A 407 -13.32 -14.22 -18.64
N GLU A 408 -14.12 -14.97 -19.40
CA GLU A 408 -14.90 -14.45 -20.52
C GLU A 408 -16.33 -14.21 -20.05
N LEU A 409 -16.82 -13.01 -20.37
CA LEU A 409 -18.14 -12.53 -20.01
C LEU A 409 -18.96 -12.28 -21.26
N GLN A 410 -20.28 -12.38 -21.12
CA GLN A 410 -21.24 -11.97 -22.14
C GLN A 410 -22.17 -10.93 -21.54
N LEU A 411 -22.36 -9.81 -22.25
CA LEU A 411 -23.31 -8.77 -21.84
C LEU A 411 -24.74 -9.31 -21.92
N MET A 412 -25.52 -9.10 -20.88
CA MET A 412 -26.94 -9.48 -20.83
C MET A 412 -27.83 -8.25 -20.97
N ASP A 413 -27.56 -7.20 -20.17
CA ASP A 413 -28.21 -5.89 -20.21
C ASP A 413 -27.25 -4.80 -19.69
#